data_AF-A0AAD6DUP4-F1
#
_entry.id   AF-A0AAD6DUP4-F1
#
_cell.length_a   1.000
_cell.length_b   1.000
_cell.length_c   1.000
_cell.angle_alpha   90.00
_cell.angle_beta   90.00
_cell.angle_gamma   90.00
#
_symmetry.space_group_name_H-M   'P 1'
#
loop_
_entity.id
_entity.type
_entity.pdbx_description
1 polymer ?
#
loop_
_entity_poly.entity_id
_entity_poly.type
_entity_poly.pdbx_seq_one_letter_code
_entity_poly.pdbx_strand_id
1 'polypeptide(L)'
;MDNDKAQSSAFNGDGNTITRCSLSNCTINNSCVKRSTLSDCVLSKVEDVSRITAQNSQFHDAALAERSAITNSTIQTQSSVHRSTIGQSVIQDKSAVKRSTVTGTMVSNSQLQRASLTNCVVNECIIERSDFRGLVLKYGIWKRNKLVGKTGNQDPTFIRNYGSKAGILKLAPGRMFIFLAIMLN
;
A
#
# COMPACT_ATOMS: atom_id res chain seq x y z
N MET A 1 33.00 25.75 21.41
CA MET A 1 33.85 25.04 20.45
C MET A 1 33.47 23.58 20.55
N ASP A 2 32.81 23.12 19.48
CA ASP A 2 32.85 21.77 18.88
C ASP A 2 32.46 20.55 19.74
N ASN A 3 31.88 19.48 19.24
CA ASN A 3 31.09 19.12 18.07
C ASN A 3 30.73 17.62 18.29
N ASP A 4 29.56 17.19 17.82
CA ASP A 4 29.19 15.82 17.42
C ASP A 4 29.80 14.59 18.13
N LYS A 5 28.91 13.80 18.77
CA LYS A 5 28.49 12.48 18.26
C LYS A 5 27.42 11.86 19.17
N ALA A 6 26.16 11.92 18.73
CA ALA A 6 25.13 11.00 19.20
C ALA A 6 25.51 9.58 18.72
N GLN A 7 25.99 8.75 19.63
CA GLN A 7 26.21 7.33 19.38
C GLN A 7 24.86 6.61 19.31
N SER A 8 24.48 6.27 18.09
CA SER A 8 23.50 5.23 17.77
C SER A 8 24.06 3.86 18.19
N SER A 9 23.49 3.26 19.23
CA SER A 9 23.60 1.83 19.56
C SER A 9 22.62 1.55 20.70
N ALA A 10 21.81 0.51 20.77
CA ALA A 10 21.53 -0.65 19.93
C ALA A 10 20.11 -1.10 20.35
N PHE A 11 19.36 -1.72 19.44
CA PHE A 11 18.01 -2.21 19.71
C PHE A 11 18.01 -3.23 20.85
N ASN A 12 17.47 -2.87 22.02
CA ASN A 12 17.14 -3.80 23.08
C ASN A 12 15.84 -4.50 22.70
N GLY A 13 15.95 -5.79 22.37
CA GLY A 13 14.83 -6.64 22.01
C GLY A 13 14.10 -7.15 23.24
N ASP A 14 12.93 -6.56 23.50
CA ASP A 14 11.91 -7.16 24.39
C ASP A 14 10.70 -7.68 23.59
N GLY A 15 10.80 -7.74 22.25
CA GLY A 15 9.80 -8.32 21.35
C GLY A 15 10.19 -9.72 20.85
N ASN A 16 9.29 -10.69 20.99
CA ASN A 16 9.51 -12.07 20.52
C ASN A 16 9.88 -12.08 19.02
N THR A 17 11.00 -12.70 18.66
CA THR A 17 11.43 -12.80 17.26
C THR A 17 11.07 -14.17 16.68
N ILE A 18 10.16 -14.18 15.71
CA ILE A 18 9.73 -15.36 14.96
C ILE A 18 10.54 -15.40 13.66
N THR A 19 11.31 -16.45 13.44
CA THR A 19 12.17 -16.55 12.25
C THR A 19 12.10 -17.93 11.61
N ARG A 20 11.96 -17.99 10.28
CA ARG A 20 11.89 -19.25 9.51
C ARG A 20 10.75 -20.17 9.96
N CYS A 21 9.60 -19.59 10.27
CA CYS A 21 8.42 -20.32 10.71
C CYS A 21 7.34 -20.35 9.61
N SER A 22 6.45 -21.33 9.69
CA SER A 22 5.16 -21.31 9.01
C SER A 22 4.09 -21.11 10.07
N LEU A 23 3.39 -19.98 10.02
CA LEU A 23 2.34 -19.64 10.97
C LEU A 23 1.00 -19.57 10.25
N SER A 24 0.00 -20.20 10.84
CA SER A 24 -1.37 -20.23 10.35
C SER A 24 -2.32 -19.88 11.47
N ASN A 25 -3.32 -19.01 11.22
CA ASN A 25 -4.38 -18.68 12.19
C ASN A 25 -3.82 -18.11 13.50
N CYS A 26 -2.76 -17.32 13.41
CA CYS A 26 -2.05 -16.78 14.57
C CYS A 26 -2.24 -15.27 14.71
N THR A 27 -2.34 -14.79 15.95
CA THR A 27 -2.18 -13.38 16.28
C THR A 27 -0.76 -13.14 16.77
N ILE A 28 -0.05 -12.26 16.07
CA ILE A 28 1.33 -11.88 16.36
C ILE A 28 1.31 -10.43 16.84
N ASN A 29 1.67 -10.21 18.10
CA ASN A 29 1.67 -8.90 18.74
C ASN A 29 3.03 -8.59 19.34
N ASN A 30 3.47 -7.32 19.31
CA ASN A 30 4.70 -6.84 19.95
C ASN A 30 5.92 -7.74 19.66
N SER A 31 6.10 -8.10 18.39
CA SER A 31 7.05 -9.12 17.95
C SER A 31 7.81 -8.65 16.71
N CYS A 32 8.80 -9.43 16.29
CA CYS A 32 9.46 -9.31 14.99
C CYS A 32 9.23 -10.60 14.20
N VAL A 33 9.01 -10.52 12.88
CA VAL A 33 8.79 -11.69 12.03
C VAL A 33 9.71 -11.65 10.83
N LYS A 34 10.56 -12.66 10.66
CA LYS A 34 11.60 -12.67 9.61
C LYS A 34 11.62 -13.98 8.84
N ARG A 35 11.67 -13.92 7.51
CA ARG A 35 11.86 -15.11 6.65
C ARG A 35 10.82 -16.22 6.89
N SER A 36 9.58 -15.84 7.12
CA SER A 36 8.50 -16.74 7.53
C SER A 36 7.33 -16.70 6.55
N THR A 37 6.49 -17.72 6.59
CA THR A 37 5.21 -17.80 5.86
C THR A 37 4.07 -17.58 6.83
N LEU A 38 3.11 -16.74 6.46
CA LEU A 38 1.96 -16.36 7.28
C LEU A 38 0.68 -16.61 6.47
N SER A 39 -0.26 -17.37 7.04
CA SER A 39 -1.59 -17.59 6.47
C SER A 39 -2.66 -17.28 7.51
N ASP A 40 -3.64 -16.46 7.17
CA ASP A 40 -4.76 -16.13 8.06
C ASP A 40 -4.28 -15.56 9.41
N CYS A 41 -3.20 -14.77 9.38
CA CYS A 41 -2.58 -14.18 10.56
C CYS A 41 -2.99 -12.72 10.78
N VAL A 42 -2.95 -12.29 12.04
CA VAL A 42 -3.13 -10.89 12.43
C VAL A 42 -1.84 -10.37 13.05
N LEU A 43 -1.27 -9.32 12.49
CA LEU A 43 -0.03 -8.68 12.95
C LEU A 43 -0.36 -7.29 13.47
N SER A 44 -0.01 -7.05 14.72
CA SER A 44 -0.32 -5.80 15.43
C SER A 44 0.87 -5.31 16.26
N LYS A 45 1.22 -4.02 16.16
CA LYS A 45 2.37 -3.45 16.90
C LYS A 45 3.67 -4.24 16.65
N VAL A 46 3.88 -4.66 15.40
CA VAL A 46 5.02 -5.48 14.98
C VAL A 46 6.04 -4.58 14.28
N GLU A 47 7.16 -4.30 14.93
CA GLU A 47 8.09 -3.26 14.45
C GLU A 47 8.88 -3.67 13.20
N ASP A 48 9.17 -4.96 13.01
CA ASP A 48 9.93 -5.47 11.87
C ASP A 48 9.31 -6.77 11.35
N VAL A 49 8.71 -6.67 10.17
CA VAL A 49 8.27 -7.81 9.37
C VAL A 49 9.10 -7.84 8.10
N SER A 50 10.03 -8.78 7.94
CA SER A 50 10.91 -8.77 6.77
C SER A 50 11.07 -10.11 6.09
N ARG A 51 11.09 -10.07 4.75
CA ARG A 51 11.26 -11.24 3.89
C ARG A 51 10.21 -12.33 4.14
N ILE A 52 8.96 -11.92 4.36
CA ILE A 52 7.87 -12.87 4.60
C ILE A 52 7.07 -13.14 3.33
N THR A 53 6.32 -14.23 3.35
CA THR A 53 5.19 -14.47 2.43
C THR A 53 3.91 -14.49 3.26
N ALA A 54 3.00 -13.55 3.02
CA ALA A 54 1.73 -13.46 3.73
C ALA A 54 0.54 -13.65 2.79
N GLN A 55 -0.40 -14.48 3.21
CA GLN A 55 -1.67 -14.72 2.54
C GLN A 55 -2.81 -14.54 3.54
N ASN A 56 -3.91 -13.93 3.10
CA ASN A 56 -5.12 -13.74 3.92
C ASN A 56 -4.86 -13.10 5.29
N SER A 57 -3.81 -12.27 5.38
CA SER A 57 -3.33 -11.75 6.66
C SER A 57 -3.68 -10.29 6.85
N GLN A 58 -3.66 -9.81 8.09
CA GLN A 58 -3.96 -8.44 8.46
C GLN A 58 -2.76 -7.80 9.12
N PHE A 59 -2.40 -6.59 8.68
CA PHE A 59 -1.31 -5.78 9.22
C PHE A 59 -1.93 -4.49 9.75
N HIS A 60 -1.87 -4.27 11.06
CA HIS A 60 -2.34 -3.04 11.69
C HIS A 60 -1.37 -2.55 12.76
N ASP A 61 -1.50 -1.28 13.13
CA ASP A 61 -0.73 -0.59 14.17
C ASP A 61 0.79 -0.61 13.92
N ALA A 62 1.24 0.22 12.97
CA ALA A 62 2.66 0.48 12.68
C ALA A 62 3.49 -0.74 12.24
N ALA A 63 2.86 -1.73 11.61
CA ALA A 63 3.59 -2.86 11.03
C ALA A 63 4.50 -2.41 9.88
N LEU A 64 5.81 -2.65 9.97
CA LEU A 64 6.76 -2.39 8.88
C LEU A 64 7.10 -3.67 8.12
N ALA A 65 6.52 -3.84 6.92
CA ALA A 65 6.79 -4.96 6.04
C ALA A 65 7.87 -4.65 4.98
N GLU A 66 9.08 -5.21 5.09
CA GLU A 66 10.18 -5.02 4.13
C GLU A 66 10.51 -6.27 3.31
N ARG A 67 10.68 -6.12 2.00
CA ARG A 67 11.12 -7.20 1.08
C ARG A 67 10.22 -8.44 1.12
N SER A 68 8.92 -8.23 1.20
CA SER A 68 7.93 -9.28 1.44
C SER A 68 6.98 -9.47 0.25
N ALA A 69 6.35 -10.63 0.18
CA ALA A 69 5.24 -10.91 -0.71
C ALA A 69 3.94 -10.97 0.11
N ILE A 70 2.96 -10.14 -0.24
CA ILE A 70 1.70 -10.00 0.52
C ILE A 70 0.54 -10.15 -0.46
N THR A 71 -0.35 -11.10 -0.23
CA THR A 71 -1.48 -11.39 -1.12
C THR A 71 -2.79 -11.57 -0.35
N ASN A 72 -3.93 -11.16 -0.93
CA ASN A 72 -5.25 -11.33 -0.31
C ASN A 72 -5.34 -10.78 1.12
N SER A 73 -4.56 -9.74 1.41
CA SER A 73 -4.30 -9.27 2.78
C SER A 73 -4.71 -7.81 2.97
N THR A 74 -4.92 -7.40 4.22
CA THR A 74 -5.27 -6.02 4.60
C THR A 74 -4.09 -5.34 5.30
N ILE A 75 -3.72 -4.14 4.87
CA ILE A 75 -2.69 -3.29 5.47
C ILE A 75 -3.35 -1.99 5.91
N GLN A 76 -3.34 -1.68 7.20
CA GLN A 76 -4.08 -0.56 7.76
C GLN A 76 -3.37 0.05 8.98
N THR A 77 -3.98 1.09 9.54
CA THR A 77 -3.57 1.79 10.76
C THR A 77 -2.08 2.17 10.77
N GLN A 78 -1.71 3.08 9.86
CA GLN A 78 -0.36 3.66 9.76
C GLN A 78 0.75 2.63 9.51
N SER A 79 0.42 1.50 8.88
CA SER A 79 1.41 0.47 8.52
C SER A 79 2.24 0.88 7.31
N SER A 80 3.46 0.37 7.22
CA SER A 80 4.42 0.71 6.17
C SER A 80 4.90 -0.52 5.42
N VAL A 81 4.95 -0.45 4.09
CA VAL A 81 5.40 -1.56 3.24
C VAL A 81 6.47 -1.08 2.27
N HIS A 82 7.61 -1.75 2.25
CA HIS A 82 8.78 -1.27 1.53
C HIS A 82 9.50 -2.38 0.74
N ARG A 83 9.83 -2.12 -0.53
CA ARG A 83 10.53 -3.09 -1.40
C ARG A 83 9.79 -4.42 -1.54
N SER A 84 8.47 -4.40 -1.54
CA SER A 84 7.62 -5.60 -1.45
C SER A 84 6.73 -5.75 -2.67
N THR A 85 6.13 -6.93 -2.81
CA THR A 85 5.07 -7.19 -3.79
C THR A 85 3.76 -7.36 -3.05
N ILE A 86 2.72 -6.64 -3.48
CA ILE A 86 1.38 -6.66 -2.89
C ILE A 86 0.38 -7.01 -3.99
N GLY A 87 -0.50 -7.99 -3.74
CA GLY A 87 -1.48 -8.47 -4.73
C GLY A 87 -2.86 -8.70 -4.15
N GLN A 88 -3.92 -8.30 -4.86
CA GLN A 88 -5.32 -8.60 -4.50
C GLN A 88 -5.65 -8.22 -3.04
N SER A 89 -5.16 -7.05 -2.61
CA SER A 89 -5.12 -6.65 -1.20
C SER A 89 -5.91 -5.37 -0.95
N VAL A 90 -6.06 -5.00 0.33
CA VAL A 90 -6.55 -3.69 0.76
C VAL A 90 -5.46 -2.95 1.53
N ILE A 91 -5.24 -1.67 1.21
CA ILE A 91 -4.29 -0.79 1.90
C ILE A 91 -5.04 0.48 2.30
N GLN A 92 -5.12 0.80 3.59
CA GLN A 92 -5.93 1.91 4.08
C GLN A 92 -5.33 2.62 5.31
N ASP A 93 -6.02 3.64 5.81
CA ASP A 93 -5.76 4.27 7.11
C ASP A 93 -4.34 4.81 7.32
N LYS A 94 -3.95 5.77 6.46
CA LYS A 94 -2.66 6.48 6.54
C LYS A 94 -1.45 5.57 6.39
N SER A 95 -1.59 4.47 5.67
CA SER A 95 -0.51 3.54 5.38
C SER A 95 0.46 4.09 4.33
N ALA A 96 1.69 3.59 4.32
CA ALA A 96 2.74 4.00 3.39
C ALA A 96 3.27 2.81 2.59
N VAL A 97 3.44 2.98 1.29
CA VAL A 97 3.98 1.95 0.39
C VAL A 97 5.11 2.55 -0.43
N LYS A 98 6.29 1.93 -0.42
CA LYS A 98 7.45 2.51 -1.09
C LYS A 98 8.38 1.50 -1.76
N ARG A 99 8.79 1.82 -2.99
CA ARG A 99 9.64 0.93 -3.82
C ARG A 99 9.02 -0.45 -4.04
N SER A 100 7.70 -0.52 -4.14
CA SER A 100 6.94 -1.78 -4.14
C SER A 100 6.12 -1.94 -5.41
N THR A 101 5.79 -3.19 -5.74
CA THR A 101 4.84 -3.53 -6.81
C THR A 101 3.48 -3.83 -6.19
N VAL A 102 2.41 -3.26 -6.73
CA VAL A 102 1.04 -3.37 -6.21
C VAL A 102 0.11 -3.75 -7.36
N THR A 103 -0.61 -4.88 -7.25
CA THR A 103 -1.44 -5.40 -8.34
C THR A 103 -2.84 -5.80 -7.87
N GLY A 104 -3.89 -5.29 -8.52
CA GLY A 104 -5.27 -5.67 -8.19
C GLY A 104 -5.71 -5.27 -6.78
N THR A 105 -5.07 -4.24 -6.20
CA THR A 105 -5.24 -3.85 -4.80
C THR A 105 -6.14 -2.62 -4.69
N MET A 106 -6.96 -2.55 -3.64
CA MET A 106 -7.62 -1.31 -3.25
C MET A 106 -6.72 -0.52 -2.29
N VAL A 107 -6.48 0.75 -2.57
CA VAL A 107 -5.65 1.64 -1.75
C VAL A 107 -6.47 2.88 -1.39
N SER A 108 -6.60 3.21 -0.11
CA SER A 108 -7.34 4.39 0.36
C SER A 108 -6.54 5.19 1.41
N ASN A 109 -6.70 6.52 1.43
CA ASN A 109 -6.17 7.40 2.48
C ASN A 109 -4.69 7.12 2.83
N SER A 110 -3.83 6.95 1.82
CA SER A 110 -2.48 6.38 1.97
C SER A 110 -1.44 7.03 1.05
N GLN A 111 -0.15 6.79 1.32
CA GLN A 111 0.97 7.33 0.53
C GLN A 111 1.68 6.24 -0.27
N LEU A 112 1.90 6.47 -1.58
CA LEU A 112 2.62 5.56 -2.47
C LEU A 112 3.82 6.26 -3.10
N GLN A 113 5.04 5.80 -2.83
CA GLN A 113 6.27 6.43 -3.34
C GLN A 113 7.16 5.44 -4.11
N ARG A 114 7.55 5.76 -5.34
CA ARG A 114 8.40 4.89 -6.17
C ARG A 114 7.79 3.49 -6.35
N ALA A 115 6.48 3.40 -6.46
CA ALA A 115 5.75 2.15 -6.59
C ALA A 115 5.34 1.89 -8.04
N SER A 116 5.13 0.62 -8.39
CA SER A 116 4.49 0.21 -9.64
C SER A 116 3.08 -0.29 -9.33
N LEU A 117 2.04 0.34 -9.87
CA LEU A 117 0.65 -0.05 -9.63
C LEU A 117 -0.01 -0.58 -10.90
N THR A 118 -0.64 -1.75 -10.82
CA THR A 118 -1.34 -2.37 -11.95
C THR A 118 -2.74 -2.80 -11.54
N ASN A 119 -3.76 -2.35 -12.27
CA ASN A 119 -5.16 -2.75 -12.04
C ASN A 119 -5.66 -2.47 -10.60
N CYS A 120 -5.18 -1.38 -9.98
CA CYS A 120 -5.58 -1.01 -8.62
C CYS A 120 -6.72 0.02 -8.62
N VAL A 121 -7.46 0.04 -7.50
CA VAL A 121 -8.42 1.09 -7.17
C VAL A 121 -7.81 1.95 -6.09
N VAL A 122 -7.60 3.24 -6.34
CA VAL A 122 -6.87 4.13 -5.46
C VAL A 122 -7.75 5.31 -5.09
N ASN A 123 -7.87 5.64 -3.81
CA ASN A 123 -8.76 6.67 -3.28
C ASN A 123 -8.04 7.56 -2.24
N GLU A 124 -8.12 8.87 -2.37
CA GLU A 124 -7.59 9.82 -1.37
C GLU A 124 -6.10 9.58 -1.03
N CYS A 125 -5.30 9.31 -2.06
CA CYS A 125 -3.88 8.98 -1.90
C CYS A 125 -2.94 10.07 -2.42
N ILE A 126 -1.73 10.09 -1.84
CA ILE A 126 -0.58 10.87 -2.30
C ILE A 126 0.39 9.94 -3.03
N ILE A 127 0.70 10.26 -4.30
CA ILE A 127 1.41 9.32 -5.17
C ILE A 127 2.61 9.96 -5.86
N GLU A 128 3.81 9.51 -5.50
CA GLU A 128 5.05 10.17 -5.88
C GLU A 128 6.01 9.24 -6.59
N ARG A 129 6.55 9.69 -7.72
CA ARG A 129 7.57 8.99 -8.52
C ARG A 129 7.18 7.54 -8.83
N SER A 130 5.90 7.28 -9.01
CA SER A 130 5.32 5.95 -9.21
C SER A 130 4.80 5.80 -10.63
N ASP A 131 4.89 4.57 -11.14
CA ASP A 131 4.34 4.15 -12.43
C ASP A 131 3.05 3.40 -12.21
N PHE A 132 2.05 3.63 -13.05
CA PHE A 132 0.74 3.07 -12.80
C PHE A 132 -0.03 2.80 -14.12
N ARG A 133 -0.62 1.60 -14.27
CA ARG A 133 -1.40 1.13 -15.44
C ARG A 133 -2.73 0.49 -15.05
N GLY A 134 -3.76 0.68 -15.89
CA GLY A 134 -5.05 -0.01 -15.75
C GLY A 134 -5.88 0.40 -14.53
N LEU A 135 -5.78 1.64 -14.05
CA LEU A 135 -6.29 2.01 -12.72
C LEU A 135 -7.58 2.80 -12.71
N VAL A 136 -8.18 2.77 -11.53
CA VAL A 136 -9.15 3.73 -11.00
C VAL A 136 -8.44 4.56 -9.92
N LEU A 137 -8.43 5.87 -10.07
CA LEU A 137 -7.86 6.88 -9.18
C LEU A 137 -9.02 7.75 -8.70
N LYS A 138 -9.10 8.07 -7.42
CA LYS A 138 -10.18 8.87 -6.85
C LYS A 138 -9.61 9.90 -5.89
N TYR A 139 -10.00 11.13 -6.16
CA TYR A 139 -9.78 12.39 -5.45
C TYR A 139 -8.34 12.53 -4.90
N GLY A 140 -7.32 12.59 -5.78
CA GLY A 140 -5.89 12.38 -5.42
C GLY A 140 -4.89 13.53 -5.63
N ILE A 141 -3.63 13.38 -5.15
CA ILE A 141 -2.46 14.21 -5.54
C ILE A 141 -1.28 13.33 -6.03
N TRP A 142 -0.62 13.66 -7.14
CA TRP A 142 0.32 12.78 -7.85
C TRP A 142 1.49 13.52 -8.53
N LYS A 143 2.75 13.04 -8.47
CA LYS A 143 3.86 13.51 -9.36
C LYS A 143 5.00 12.48 -9.55
N ARG A 144 5.50 12.02 -10.73
CA ARG A 144 5.48 12.51 -12.13
C ARG A 144 4.92 11.52 -13.18
N ASN A 145 3.67 11.07 -12.97
CA ASN A 145 2.63 11.02 -14.01
C ASN A 145 1.39 11.74 -13.43
N LYS A 146 1.47 13.08 -13.40
CA LYS A 146 1.08 13.98 -12.27
C LYS A 146 -0.41 14.36 -12.22
N LEU A 147 -0.99 14.44 -11.03
CA LEU A 147 -2.19 15.26 -10.79
C LEU A 147 -2.12 15.91 -9.43
N VAL A 148 -1.80 17.19 -9.37
CA VAL A 148 -1.04 17.80 -8.28
C VAL A 148 -1.91 18.46 -7.20
N GLY A 149 -3.09 17.88 -7.00
CA GLY A 149 -4.24 18.37 -6.25
C GLY A 149 -5.39 17.41 -6.55
N LYS A 150 -6.30 17.00 -5.66
CA LYS A 150 -6.55 17.22 -4.21
C LYS A 150 -7.24 15.96 -3.64
N THR A 151 -7.36 15.83 -2.31
CA THR A 151 -8.00 14.68 -1.61
C THR A 151 -8.99 15.11 -0.52
N GLY A 152 -10.17 14.48 -0.46
CA GLY A 152 -11.30 14.83 0.41
C GLY A 152 -12.55 15.11 -0.43
N ASN A 153 -13.60 15.76 0.09
CA ASN A 153 -14.93 16.01 -0.54
C ASN A 153 -14.94 16.74 -1.91
N GLN A 154 -14.11 16.29 -2.85
CA GLN A 154 -13.28 17.15 -3.66
C GLN A 154 -12.93 16.44 -4.97
N ASP A 155 -12.98 17.14 -6.11
CA ASP A 155 -12.48 16.65 -7.41
C ASP A 155 -10.95 16.46 -7.37
N PRO A 156 -10.30 15.28 -7.57
CA PRO A 156 -10.40 14.59 -8.85
C PRO A 156 -10.15 13.07 -8.89
N THR A 157 -10.94 12.44 -9.75
CA THR A 157 -11.04 11.04 -10.20
C THR A 157 -10.30 10.77 -11.53
N PHE A 158 -9.85 9.54 -11.79
CA PHE A 158 -9.41 9.07 -13.11
C PHE A 158 -9.61 7.56 -13.29
N ILE A 159 -10.10 7.11 -14.45
CA ILE A 159 -10.34 5.69 -14.74
C ILE A 159 -9.92 5.42 -16.20
N ARG A 160 -9.01 4.46 -16.46
CA ARG A 160 -9.36 3.32 -17.34
C ARG A 160 -8.31 2.23 -17.52
N ASN A 161 -8.92 1.07 -17.65
CA ASN A 161 -8.42 -0.28 -17.78
C ASN A 161 -8.77 -0.76 -19.21
N TYR A 162 -7.80 -1.28 -19.97
CA TYR A 162 -8.05 -1.80 -21.32
C TYR A 162 -7.72 -3.29 -21.40
N GLY A 163 -8.80 -4.06 -21.31
CA GLY A 163 -8.87 -5.49 -21.58
C GLY A 163 -10.12 -5.89 -22.37
N SER A 164 -10.66 -5.00 -23.22
CA SER A 164 -11.56 -5.32 -24.36
C SER A 164 -11.89 -4.02 -25.12
N LYS A 165 -11.74 -4.02 -26.44
CA LYS A 165 -11.94 -2.89 -27.38
C LYS A 165 -13.12 -1.96 -27.03
N ALA A 166 -12.88 -0.70 -26.67
CA ALA A 166 -13.82 0.40 -26.90
C ALA A 166 -13.12 1.77 -26.68
N GLY A 167 -13.05 2.61 -27.71
CA GLY A 167 -12.63 4.02 -27.59
C GLY A 167 -13.44 4.78 -26.52
N ILE A 168 -13.04 5.97 -26.06
CA ILE A 168 -13.00 7.21 -26.83
C ILE A 168 -12.10 8.24 -26.11
N LEU A 169 -11.61 9.18 -26.92
CA LEU A 169 -10.65 10.25 -26.70
C LEU A 169 -11.00 11.37 -25.69
N LYS A 170 -9.90 11.96 -25.19
CA LYS A 170 -9.55 13.35 -24.82
C LYS A 170 -10.49 14.21 -23.96
N LEU A 171 -9.91 14.65 -22.85
CA LEU A 171 -10.25 15.85 -22.09
C LEU A 171 -10.12 17.12 -22.95
N ALA A 172 -11.22 17.85 -23.11
CA ALA A 172 -11.23 19.29 -23.40
C ALA A 172 -11.87 20.01 -22.20
N PRO A 173 -11.34 21.17 -21.77
CA PRO A 173 -11.88 21.90 -20.64
C PRO A 173 -13.18 22.59 -21.06
N GLY A 174 -14.28 22.37 -20.32
CA GLY A 174 -15.43 23.29 -20.39
C GLY A 174 -16.83 22.71 -20.33
N ARG A 175 -17.07 21.39 -20.21
CA ARG A 175 -18.45 20.88 -20.02
C ARG A 175 -18.51 19.71 -19.02
N MET A 176 -19.14 20.01 -17.88
CA MET A 176 -19.67 19.07 -16.90
C MET A 176 -20.64 18.11 -17.58
N PHE A 177 -20.55 16.79 -17.38
CA PHE A 177 -21.68 15.87 -17.18
C PHE A 177 -21.22 14.51 -16.65
N ILE A 178 -22.03 13.98 -15.73
CA ILE A 178 -21.95 12.74 -14.96
C ILE A 178 -22.23 11.53 -15.87
N PHE A 179 -21.61 10.36 -15.66
CA PHE A 179 -22.36 9.11 -15.43
C PHE A 179 -21.52 7.92 -14.92
N LEU A 180 -22.25 7.18 -14.08
CA LEU A 180 -22.03 6.02 -13.24
C LEU A 180 -21.69 4.74 -14.03
N ALA A 181 -20.74 3.95 -13.52
CA ALA A 181 -20.71 2.50 -13.75
C ALA A 181 -20.36 1.81 -12.42
N ILE A 182 -21.42 1.50 -11.67
CA ILE A 182 -21.42 0.47 -10.64
C ILE A 182 -21.32 -0.86 -11.39
N MET A 183 -20.35 -1.71 -11.04
CA MET A 183 -20.48 -3.15 -11.24
C MET A 183 -20.03 -3.81 -9.94
N LEU A 184 -21.03 -4.09 -9.12
CA LEU A 184 -21.03 -5.21 -8.18
C LEU A 184 -20.90 -6.50 -8.99
N ASN A 185 -20.00 -7.36 -8.56
CA ASN A 185 -20.21 -8.80 -8.48
C ASN A 185 -19.37 -9.32 -7.32
#